data_AF-D2SDB4-F1
#
_entry.id   AF-D2SDB4-F1
#
_cell.length_a   1.000
_cell.length_b   1.000
_cell.length_c   1.000
_cell.angle_alpha   90.00
_cell.angle_beta   90.00
_cell.angle_gamma   90.00
#
_symmetry.space_group_name_H-M   'P 1'
#
loop_
_entity.id
_entity.type
_entity.pdbx_description
1 polymer ?
#
loop_
_entity_poly.entity_id
_entity_poly.type
_entity_poly.pdbx_seq_one_letter_code
_entity_poly.pdbx_strand_id
1 'polypeptide(L)'
;MTTATAATTETMTGRAGGPRGALARRWPAALGAVAAVNSFALVARLPEHAQTWVSAWCVLLAAVIYLTWGTARGDLGNRRLLTAQTAAVLGFGAVAMTAVAVDVDAARYVLAAGWLAHAAWDVVHHRIGRVVPRWYAETCLVADLTIATALLTVGIG
;
A
#
# COMPACT_ATOMS: atom_id res chain seq x y z
N MET A 1 -10.68 -5.00 -65.27
CA MET A 1 -12.05 -4.84 -64.73
C MET A 1 -12.13 -5.71 -63.47
N THR A 2 -11.95 -5.18 -62.24
CA THR A 2 -12.99 -4.54 -61.38
C THR A 2 -14.09 -5.55 -61.00
N THR A 3 -14.45 -5.89 -59.75
CA THR A 3 -14.31 -5.27 -58.40
C THR A 3 -14.69 -6.33 -57.34
N ALA A 4 -14.23 -6.14 -56.10
CA ALA A 4 -14.57 -6.90 -54.89
C ALA A 4 -15.99 -6.66 -54.33
N THR A 5 -16.55 -7.64 -53.60
CA THR A 5 -17.57 -7.52 -52.52
C THR A 5 -17.56 -8.88 -51.78
N ALA A 6 -17.04 -9.13 -50.56
CA ALA A 6 -17.08 -8.50 -49.24
C ALA A 6 -18.47 -8.51 -48.55
N ALA A 7 -18.47 -8.93 -47.27
CA ALA A 7 -19.55 -9.02 -46.27
C ALA A 7 -20.19 -10.43 -46.15
N THR A 8 -20.32 -11.08 -44.99
CA THR A 8 -20.09 -10.82 -43.55
C THR A 8 -20.17 -12.21 -42.87
N THR A 9 -19.51 -12.55 -41.77
CA THR A 9 -19.78 -12.19 -40.36
C THR A 9 -18.52 -12.65 -39.55
N GLU A 10 -17.81 -11.79 -38.80
CA GLU A 10 -17.94 -11.64 -37.32
C GLU A 10 -18.59 -12.87 -36.64
N THR A 11 -18.13 -13.46 -35.55
CA THR A 11 -17.71 -12.99 -34.22
C THR A 11 -17.29 -14.31 -33.52
N MET A 12 -16.30 -14.46 -32.64
CA MET A 12 -16.14 -13.84 -31.33
C MET A 12 -14.76 -14.26 -30.79
N THR A 13 -14.04 -13.25 -30.35
CA THR A 13 -12.87 -13.33 -29.48
C THR A 13 -13.19 -14.08 -28.18
N GLY A 14 -12.56 -15.23 -27.98
CA GLY A 14 -12.63 -16.00 -26.74
C GLY A 14 -11.25 -16.32 -26.20
N ARG A 15 -10.31 -15.36 -26.13
CA ARG A 15 -9.03 -15.60 -25.45
C ARG A 15 -9.21 -15.41 -23.96
N ALA A 16 -9.76 -16.43 -23.31
CA ALA A 16 -9.74 -16.57 -21.87
C ALA A 16 -8.29 -16.44 -21.38
N GLY A 17 -7.98 -15.33 -20.71
CA GLY A 17 -6.68 -15.14 -20.09
C GLY A 17 -6.54 -16.14 -18.95
N GLY A 18 -5.74 -17.19 -19.15
CA GLY A 18 -5.49 -18.22 -18.14
C GLY A 18 -4.92 -17.64 -16.82
N PRO A 19 -4.80 -18.45 -15.76
CA PRO A 19 -4.38 -18.01 -14.43
C PRO A 19 -3.05 -17.22 -14.44
N ARG A 20 -2.16 -17.51 -15.39
CA ARG A 20 -0.92 -16.73 -15.63
C ARG A 20 -1.18 -15.28 -16.04
N GLY A 21 -2.21 -15.01 -16.85
CA GLY A 21 -2.63 -13.67 -17.25
C GLY A 21 -3.37 -12.90 -16.14
N ALA A 22 -4.05 -13.61 -15.23
CA ALA A 22 -4.64 -13.00 -14.03
C ALA A 22 -3.56 -12.64 -12.99
N LEU A 23 -2.57 -13.52 -12.79
CA LEU A 23 -1.42 -13.27 -11.91
C LEU A 23 -0.52 -12.15 -12.45
N ALA A 24 -0.28 -12.12 -13.76
CA ALA A 24 0.44 -11.03 -14.42
C ALA A 24 -0.26 -9.66 -14.28
N ARG A 25 -1.59 -9.62 -14.11
CA ARG A 25 -2.33 -8.38 -13.83
C ARG A 25 -2.32 -7.96 -12.36
N ARG A 26 -2.13 -8.91 -11.44
CA ARG A 26 -2.09 -8.68 -9.97
C ARG A 26 -0.67 -8.75 -9.40
N TRP A 27 0.34 -8.57 -10.24
CA TRP A 27 1.75 -8.55 -9.79
C TRP A 27 2.01 -7.53 -8.67
N PRO A 28 1.41 -6.32 -8.63
CA PRO A 28 1.67 -5.37 -7.55
C PRO A 28 1.14 -5.89 -6.21
N ALA A 29 -0.09 -6.40 -6.21
CA ALA A 29 -0.70 -7.04 -5.05
C ALA A 29 0.10 -8.26 -4.55
N ALA A 30 0.54 -9.12 -5.47
CA ALA A 30 1.35 -10.29 -5.12
C ALA A 30 2.70 -9.88 -4.51
N LEU A 31 3.37 -8.87 -5.09
CA LEU A 31 4.61 -8.34 -4.52
C LEU A 31 4.39 -7.71 -3.14
N GLY A 32 3.30 -6.95 -2.97
CA GLY A 32 2.95 -6.34 -1.68
C GLY A 32 2.76 -7.38 -0.59
N ALA A 33 2.00 -8.43 -0.88
CA ALA A 33 1.78 -9.54 0.05
C ALA A 33 3.10 -10.27 0.39
N VAL A 34 3.91 -10.63 -0.61
CA VAL A 34 5.18 -11.34 -0.39
C VAL A 34 6.16 -10.47 0.41
N ALA A 35 6.29 -9.18 0.06
CA ALA A 35 7.16 -8.25 0.77
C ALA A 35 6.71 -8.07 2.22
N ALA A 36 5.41 -7.90 2.48
CA ALA A 36 4.86 -7.74 3.82
C ALA A 36 5.07 -9.00 4.68
N VAL A 37 4.74 -10.19 4.15
CA VAL A 37 4.93 -11.45 4.87
C VAL A 37 6.41 -11.67 5.19
N ASN A 38 7.31 -11.46 4.22
CA ASN A 38 8.74 -11.62 4.45
C ASN A 38 9.28 -10.59 5.46
N SER A 39 8.84 -9.33 5.36
CA SER A 39 9.26 -8.28 6.29
C SER A 39 8.78 -8.57 7.70
N PHE A 40 7.51 -8.96 7.86
CA PHE A 40 6.95 -9.35 9.16
C PHE A 40 7.70 -10.55 9.75
N ALA A 41 7.96 -11.59 8.94
CA ALA A 41 8.68 -12.78 9.39
C ALA A 41 10.15 -12.51 9.79
N LEU A 42 10.77 -11.46 9.24
CA LEU A 42 12.08 -10.99 9.66
C LEU A 42 12.00 -10.18 10.96
N VAL A 43 11.03 -9.27 11.07
CA VAL A 43 10.82 -8.43 12.25
C VAL A 43 10.42 -9.26 13.47
N ALA A 44 9.59 -10.29 13.31
CA ALA A 44 9.18 -11.20 14.38
C ALA A 44 10.34 -11.97 15.04
N ARG A 45 11.56 -11.92 14.45
CA ARG A 45 12.77 -12.51 15.06
C ARG A 45 13.47 -11.56 16.02
N LEU A 46 13.03 -10.31 16.08
CA LEU A 46 13.60 -9.26 16.92
C LEU A 46 12.91 -9.24 18.28
N PRO A 47 13.55 -8.70 19.33
CA PRO A 47 12.89 -8.43 20.60
C PRO A 47 11.67 -7.53 20.42
N GLU A 48 10.62 -7.75 21.21
CA GLU A 48 9.32 -7.05 21.10
C GLU A 48 9.45 -5.52 21.01
N HIS A 49 10.31 -4.92 21.83
CA HIS A 49 10.55 -3.47 21.77
C HIS A 49 11.05 -3.04 20.39
N ALA A 50 12.01 -3.77 19.81
CA ALA A 50 12.54 -3.49 18.48
C ALA A 50 11.48 -3.69 17.40
N GLN A 51 10.58 -4.68 17.54
CA GLN A 51 9.45 -4.87 16.63
C GLN A 51 8.55 -3.62 16.61
N THR A 52 8.18 -3.10 17.78
CA THR A 52 7.38 -1.88 17.92
C THR A 52 8.05 -0.68 17.27
N TRP A 53 9.33 -0.45 17.57
CA TRP A 53 10.10 0.66 17.00
C TRP A 53 10.20 0.56 15.48
N VAL A 54 10.53 -0.62 14.94
CA VAL A 54 10.62 -0.84 13.49
C VAL A 54 9.27 -0.58 12.82
N SER A 55 8.18 -1.14 13.34
CA SER A 55 6.85 -0.93 12.77
C SER A 55 6.40 0.54 12.85
N ALA A 56 6.68 1.24 13.96
CA ALA A 56 6.37 2.65 14.14
C ALA A 56 7.09 3.54 13.11
N TRP A 57 8.39 3.30 12.89
CA TRP A 57 9.13 4.02 11.87
C TRP A 57 8.71 3.66 10.45
N CYS A 58 8.35 2.40 10.20
CA CYS A 58 7.88 1.95 8.89
C CYS A 58 6.57 2.63 8.48
N VAL A 59 5.57 2.75 9.37
CA VAL A 59 4.30 3.41 9.03
C VAL A 59 4.49 4.91 8.77
N LEU A 60 5.38 5.58 9.52
CA LEU A 60 5.75 6.97 9.25
C LEU A 60 6.49 7.10 7.92
N LEU A 61 7.44 6.21 7.65
CA LEU A 61 8.21 6.21 6.40
C LEU A 61 7.31 6.03 5.18
N ALA A 62 6.27 5.19 5.29
CA ALA A 62 5.26 5.02 4.24
C ALA A 62 4.63 6.37 3.86
N ALA A 63 4.22 7.17 4.86
CA ALA A 63 3.69 8.51 4.64
C ALA A 63 4.72 9.50 4.05
N VAL A 64 5.98 9.42 4.47
CA VAL A 64 7.05 10.28 3.96
C VAL A 64 7.35 9.97 2.48
N ILE A 65 7.30 8.70 2.06
CA ILE A 65 7.50 8.32 0.66
C ILE A 65 6.44 8.93 -0.28
N TYR A 66 5.22 9.19 0.23
CA TYR A 66 4.21 9.91 -0.55
C TYR A 66 4.62 11.35 -0.86
N LEU A 67 5.35 12.03 0.03
CA LEU A 67 5.89 13.37 -0.25
C LEU A 67 6.95 13.32 -1.36
N THR A 68 7.83 12.32 -1.36
CA THR A 68 8.89 12.21 -2.37
C THR A 68 8.30 11.96 -3.75
N TRP A 69 7.35 11.03 -3.87
CA TRP A 69 6.61 10.77 -5.11
C TRP A 69 5.78 11.97 -5.56
N GLY A 70 5.03 12.59 -4.65
CA GLY A 70 4.23 13.78 -4.96
C GLY A 70 5.09 14.94 -5.47
N THR A 71 6.28 15.12 -4.89
CA THR A 71 7.25 16.13 -5.34
C THR A 71 7.79 15.77 -6.72
N ALA A 72 8.23 14.54 -6.92
CA ALA A 72 8.79 14.06 -8.19
C ALA A 72 7.78 14.15 -9.36
N ARG A 73 6.50 13.97 -9.09
CA ARG A 73 5.41 14.06 -10.09
C ARG A 73 4.84 15.48 -10.23
N GLY A 74 5.29 16.43 -9.43
CA GLY A 74 4.80 17.82 -9.43
C GLY A 74 3.40 18.01 -8.85
N ASP A 75 2.79 16.97 -8.28
CA ASP A 75 1.43 17.02 -7.74
C ASP A 75 1.35 17.90 -6.47
N LEU A 76 2.47 18.07 -5.74
CA LEU A 76 2.52 18.94 -4.55
C LEU A 76 2.54 20.45 -4.86
N GLY A 77 2.59 20.84 -6.14
CA GLY A 77 2.29 22.21 -6.54
C GLY A 77 0.83 22.61 -6.22
N ASN A 78 -0.06 21.63 -6.10
CA ASN A 78 -1.42 21.83 -5.62
C ASN A 78 -1.42 21.91 -4.08
N ARG A 79 -1.75 23.09 -3.55
CA ARG A 79 -1.82 23.36 -2.09
C ARG A 79 -2.68 22.34 -1.34
N ARG A 80 -3.79 21.87 -1.91
CA ARG A 80 -4.65 20.88 -1.24
C ARG A 80 -3.95 19.54 -1.07
N LEU A 81 -3.23 19.08 -2.08
CA LEU A 81 -2.47 17.83 -2.01
C LEU A 81 -1.27 17.97 -1.08
N LEU A 82 -0.57 19.10 -1.11
CA LEU A 82 0.50 19.41 -0.16
C LEU A 82 -0.02 19.36 1.28
N THR A 83 -1.09 20.10 1.60
CA THR A 83 -1.69 20.09 2.94
C THR A 83 -2.14 18.70 3.35
N ALA A 84 -2.74 17.92 2.45
CA ALA A 84 -3.15 16.54 2.72
C ALA A 84 -1.96 15.65 3.08
N GLN A 85 -0.84 15.72 2.33
CA GLN A 85 0.35 14.91 2.65
C GLN A 85 1.07 15.37 3.90
N THR A 86 1.16 16.68 4.15
CA THR A 86 1.71 17.19 5.40
C THR A 86 0.86 16.73 6.59
N ALA A 87 -0.47 16.80 6.49
CA ALA A 87 -1.36 16.30 7.52
C ALA A 87 -1.21 14.78 7.73
N ALA A 88 -1.03 14.01 6.64
CA ALA A 88 -0.77 12.58 6.73
C ALA A 88 0.54 12.31 7.49
N VAL A 89 1.66 12.96 7.14
CA VAL A 89 2.94 12.79 7.84
C VAL A 89 2.82 13.12 9.32
N LEU A 90 2.13 14.21 9.67
CA LEU A 90 1.90 14.56 11.08
C LEU A 90 1.02 13.52 11.78
N GLY A 91 -0.04 13.04 11.14
CA GLY A 91 -0.93 12.01 11.69
C GLY A 91 -0.22 10.67 11.92
N PHE A 92 0.51 10.18 10.92
CA PHE A 92 1.29 8.94 11.04
C PHE A 92 2.48 9.10 11.99
N GLY A 93 3.06 10.30 12.07
CA GLY A 93 4.06 10.65 13.08
C GLY A 93 3.48 10.56 14.49
N ALA A 94 2.28 11.09 14.71
CA ALA A 94 1.59 10.96 15.99
C ALA A 94 1.32 9.49 16.33
N VAL A 95 0.85 8.68 15.38
CA VAL A 95 0.66 7.24 15.56
C VAL A 95 1.98 6.54 15.95
N ALA A 96 3.07 6.82 15.24
CA ALA A 96 4.38 6.25 15.53
C ALA A 96 4.86 6.63 16.94
N MET A 97 4.74 7.91 17.32
CA MET A 97 5.11 8.39 18.64
C MET A 97 4.23 7.78 19.74
N THR A 98 2.92 7.65 19.51
CA THR A 98 2.01 6.98 20.46
C THR A 98 2.40 5.52 20.63
N ALA A 99 2.68 4.79 19.54
CA ALA A 99 3.03 3.38 19.60
C ALA A 99 4.28 3.10 20.44
N VAL A 100 5.29 3.98 20.38
CA VAL A 100 6.53 3.83 21.18
C VAL A 100 6.40 4.36 22.61
N ALA A 101 5.34 5.12 22.91
CA ALA A 101 5.09 5.71 24.22
C ALA A 101 4.19 4.84 25.13
N VAL A 102 3.49 3.87 24.54
CA VAL A 102 2.63 2.92 25.27
C VAL A 102 3.33 1.57 25.48
N ASP A 103 2.75 0.72 26.31
CA ASP A 103 3.18 -0.66 26.49
C ASP A 103 2.96 -1.50 25.21
N VAL A 104 3.67 -2.63 25.09
CA VAL A 104 3.69 -3.46 23.87
C VAL A 104 2.30 -3.99 23.51
N ASP A 105 1.48 -4.35 24.50
CA ASP A 105 0.13 -4.86 24.30
C ASP A 105 -0.80 -3.80 23.70
N ALA A 106 -0.68 -2.54 24.14
CA ALA A 106 -1.40 -1.42 23.53
C ALA A 106 -0.80 -1.03 22.17
N ALA A 107 0.53 -1.06 22.05
CA ALA A 107 1.26 -0.64 20.85
C ALA A 107 0.83 -1.41 19.60
N ARG A 108 0.57 -2.73 19.72
CA ARG A 108 0.11 -3.54 18.58
C ARG A 108 -1.18 -3.00 17.95
N TYR A 109 -2.11 -2.51 18.77
CA TYR A 109 -3.39 -1.97 18.30
C TYR A 109 -3.24 -0.59 17.70
N VAL A 110 -2.37 0.25 18.29
CA VAL A 110 -2.04 1.57 17.75
C VAL A 110 -1.38 1.42 16.36
N LEU A 111 -0.42 0.49 16.24
CA LEU A 111 0.24 0.21 14.98
C LEU A 111 -0.72 -0.40 13.95
N ALA A 112 -1.56 -1.35 14.34
CA ALA A 112 -2.58 -1.91 13.45
C ALA A 112 -3.53 -0.82 12.92
N ALA A 113 -3.99 0.08 13.79
CA ALA A 113 -4.78 1.23 13.37
C ALA A 113 -4.02 2.16 12.40
N GLY A 114 -2.72 2.39 12.65
CA GLY A 114 -1.84 3.12 11.75
C GLY A 114 -1.75 2.51 10.36
N TRP A 115 -1.47 1.21 10.27
CA TRP A 115 -1.40 0.49 9.00
C TRP A 115 -2.76 0.46 8.28
N LEU A 116 -3.87 0.28 8.99
CA LEU A 116 -5.21 0.37 8.38
C LEU A 116 -5.53 1.77 7.86
N ALA A 117 -5.12 2.81 8.59
CA ALA A 117 -5.29 4.19 8.14
C ALA A 117 -4.45 4.48 6.89
N HIS A 118 -3.22 3.94 6.81
CA HIS A 118 -2.38 4.06 5.62
C HIS A 118 -2.97 3.27 4.43
N ALA A 119 -3.49 2.06 4.66
CA ALA A 119 -4.23 1.32 3.64
C ALA A 119 -5.43 2.13 3.09
N ALA A 120 -6.19 2.81 3.97
CA ALA A 120 -7.27 3.69 3.53
C ALA A 120 -6.74 4.87 2.69
N TRP A 121 -5.59 5.43 3.06
CA TRP A 121 -4.89 6.47 2.31
C TRP A 121 -4.47 6.00 0.92
N ASP A 122 -3.97 4.77 0.82
CA ASP A 122 -3.60 4.13 -0.46
C ASP A 122 -4.82 3.95 -1.36
N VAL A 123 -5.98 3.55 -0.81
CA VAL A 123 -7.23 3.45 -1.59
C VAL A 123 -7.61 4.79 -2.21
N VAL A 124 -7.51 5.88 -1.43
CA VAL A 124 -7.78 7.23 -1.94
C VAL A 124 -6.83 7.57 -3.09
N HIS A 125 -5.53 7.35 -2.91
CA HIS A 125 -4.51 7.67 -3.93
C HIS A 125 -4.59 6.79 -5.17
N HIS A 126 -4.91 5.51 -5.01
CA HIS A 126 -5.19 4.59 -6.09
C HIS A 126 -6.41 5.04 -6.91
N ARG A 127 -7.46 5.55 -6.26
CA ARG A 127 -8.67 6.04 -6.95
C ARG A 127 -8.41 7.34 -7.71
N ILE A 128 -7.73 8.32 -7.10
CA ILE A 128 -7.48 9.61 -7.75
C ILE A 128 -6.34 9.56 -8.79
N GLY A 129 -5.45 8.56 -8.71
CA GLY A 129 -4.33 8.38 -9.65
C GLY A 129 -3.25 9.46 -9.57
N ARG A 130 -3.18 10.16 -8.43
CA ARG A 130 -2.25 11.27 -8.15
C ARG A 130 -1.30 10.91 -7.02
N VAL A 131 -0.23 11.69 -6.89
CA VAL A 131 0.85 11.58 -5.89
C VAL A 131 1.73 10.37 -6.12
N VAL A 132 1.17 9.16 -6.08
CA VAL A 132 1.91 7.90 -6.30
C VAL A 132 1.38 7.14 -7.52
N PRO A 133 2.22 6.35 -8.21
CA PRO A 133 1.74 5.46 -9.26
C PRO A 133 0.68 4.49 -8.73
N ARG A 134 -0.30 4.12 -9.57
CA ARG A 134 -1.40 3.22 -9.16
C ARG A 134 -0.91 1.86 -8.64
N TRP A 135 0.13 1.32 -9.27
CA TRP A 135 0.75 0.06 -8.87
C TRP A 135 1.39 0.18 -7.48
N TYR A 136 1.99 1.33 -7.15
CA TYR A 136 2.62 1.55 -5.86
C TYR A 136 1.57 1.59 -4.74
N ALA A 137 0.49 2.36 -4.94
CA ALA A 137 -0.63 2.38 -4.01
C ALA A 137 -1.28 1.00 -3.84
N GLU A 138 -1.38 0.20 -4.91
CA GLU A 138 -1.92 -1.17 -4.83
C GLU A 138 -0.99 -2.11 -4.03
N THR A 139 0.33 -2.01 -4.24
CA THR A 139 1.32 -2.78 -3.47
C THR A 139 1.29 -2.40 -1.99
N CYS A 140 1.30 -1.10 -1.66
CA CYS A 140 1.23 -0.61 -0.27
C CYS A 140 -0.08 -1.04 0.40
N LEU A 141 -1.22 -0.87 -0.28
CA LEU A 141 -2.52 -1.29 0.26
C LEU A 141 -2.51 -2.75 0.73
N VAL A 142 -1.99 -3.65 -0.10
CA VAL A 142 -1.94 -5.07 0.24
C VAL A 142 -0.94 -5.34 1.35
N ALA A 143 0.22 -4.67 1.32
CA ALA A 143 1.22 -4.81 2.37
C ALA A 143 0.68 -4.37 3.73
N ASP A 144 0.06 -3.20 3.78
CA ASP A 144 -0.50 -2.59 4.98
C ASP A 144 -1.60 -3.44 5.60
N LEU A 145 -2.54 -3.93 4.78
CA LEU A 145 -3.58 -4.83 5.25
C LEU A 145 -3.00 -6.15 5.78
N THR A 146 -1.94 -6.66 5.15
CA THR A 146 -1.26 -7.88 5.59
C THR A 146 -0.59 -7.67 6.95
N ILE A 147 0.16 -6.57 7.11
CA ILE A 147 0.84 -6.22 8.36
C ILE A 147 -0.17 -5.94 9.47
N ALA A 148 -1.22 -5.16 9.20
CA ALA A 148 -2.28 -4.89 10.17
C ALA A 148 -2.97 -6.18 10.63
N THR A 149 -3.27 -7.09 9.69
CA THR A 149 -3.88 -8.38 10.02
C THR A 149 -2.93 -9.23 10.88
N ALA A 150 -1.64 -9.27 10.56
CA ALA A 150 -0.65 -10.00 11.34
C ALA A 150 -0.54 -9.44 12.77
N LEU A 151 -0.48 -8.11 12.93
CA LEU A 151 -0.47 -7.45 14.25
C LEU A 151 -1.73 -7.76 15.08
N LEU A 152 -2.90 -7.87 14.45
CA LEU A 152 -4.17 -8.13 15.15
C LEU A 152 -4.38 -9.61 15.49
N THR A 153 -3.78 -10.53 14.73
CA THR A 153 -4.03 -11.98 14.85
C THR A 153 -2.90 -12.74 15.51
N VAL A 154 -1.65 -12.42 15.15
CA VAL A 154 -0.43 -13.02 15.70
C VAL A 154 0.08 -12.17 16.86
N GLY A 155 0.01 -10.84 16.73
CA GLY A 155 0.52 -9.91 17.72
C GLY A 155 1.98 -9.52 17.51
N ILE A 156 2.54 -8.86 18.53
CA ILE A 156 3.97 -8.60 18.71
C ILE A 156 4.40 -9.60 19.79
N GLY A 157 5.29 -10.54 19.49
CA GLY A 157 5.68 -11.63 20.38
C GLY A 157 6.86 -12.44 19.85
#